data_AF-A0A0F8YN80-F1
#
_entry.id   AF-A0A0F8YN80-F1
#
_cell.length_a   1.000
_cell.length_b   1.000
_cell.length_c   1.000
_cell.angle_alpha   90.00
_cell.angle_beta   90.00
_cell.angle_gamma   90.00
#
_symmetry.space_group_name_H-M   'P 1'
#
loop_
_entity.id
_entity.type
_entity.pdbx_description
1 polymer ?
#
loop_
_entity_poly.entity_id
_entity_poly.type
_entity_poly.pdbx_seq_one_letter_code
_entity_poly.pdbx_strand_id
1 'polypeptide(L)'
;MVDIKAKSKQLKNDVLDMCVKAGTGHVTSCFSCTEIMVALFYDVMKEGDHFLLSKGQASPLLYAILADKGIIPREDIDNFCHGKLGVHLDFNIEGVECTFGSLGNGVGIGIGMALADKEHTTYVLIGDGECYEGSVWEALIFAKIHNIKNLKVIVDWNGQMATMETSLVVKELLCSFPNVLIEDTTKGTPGMSDNLKWHGIAPQGEDARKAKEELNG
;
A
#
# COMPACT_ATOMS: atom_id res chain seq x y z
N MET A 1 -1.98 21.51 7.47
CA MET A 1 -1.99 20.11 7.93
C MET A 1 -3.31 19.52 7.49
N VAL A 2 -3.29 18.41 6.73
CA VAL A 2 -4.50 17.76 6.25
C VAL A 2 -5.20 17.05 7.42
N ASP A 3 -6.53 17.00 7.44
CA ASP A 3 -7.23 16.10 8.35
C ASP A 3 -7.09 14.67 7.81
N ILE A 4 -6.18 13.89 8.41
CA ILE A 4 -5.86 12.53 7.99
C ILE A 4 -7.11 11.66 8.02
N LYS A 5 -7.99 11.80 9.03
CA LYS A 5 -9.18 10.96 9.15
C LYS A 5 -10.18 11.26 8.03
N ALA A 6 -10.42 12.54 7.77
CA ALA A 6 -11.32 12.96 6.70
C ALA A 6 -10.79 12.55 5.31
N LYS A 7 -9.49 12.75 5.05
CA LYS A 7 -8.86 12.39 3.78
C LYS A 7 -8.81 10.86 3.58
N SER A 8 -8.48 10.08 4.61
CA SER A 8 -8.53 8.62 4.55
C SER A 8 -9.94 8.10 4.25
N LYS A 9 -10.97 8.69 4.87
CA LYS A 9 -12.37 8.34 4.59
C LYS A 9 -12.76 8.63 3.14
N GLN A 10 -12.36 9.78 2.60
CA GLN A 10 -12.58 10.11 1.20
C GLN A 10 -11.91 9.08 0.27
N LEU A 11 -10.61 8.82 0.47
CA LEU A 11 -9.86 7.90 -0.41
C LEU A 11 -10.35 6.46 -0.30
N LYS A 12 -10.77 5.99 0.89
CA LYS A 12 -11.42 4.68 1.03
C LYS A 12 -12.74 4.60 0.26
N ASN A 13 -13.53 5.69 0.24
CA ASN A 13 -14.74 5.76 -0.58
C ASN A 13 -14.40 5.70 -2.08
N ASP A 14 -13.37 6.41 -2.52
CA ASP A 14 -12.90 6.39 -3.92
C ASP A 14 -12.44 4.99 -4.33
N VAL A 15 -11.64 4.33 -3.50
CA VAL A 15 -11.18 2.95 -3.72
C VAL A 15 -12.34 1.97 -3.81
N LEU A 16 -13.31 2.08 -2.89
CA LEU A 16 -14.49 1.21 -2.90
C LEU A 16 -15.27 1.38 -4.19
N ASP A 17 -15.60 2.61 -4.57
CA ASP A 17 -16.39 2.91 -5.76
C ASP A 17 -15.65 2.45 -7.04
N MET A 18 -14.35 2.71 -7.11
CA MET A 18 -13.46 2.26 -8.20
C MET A 18 -13.49 0.74 -8.38
N CYS A 19 -13.27 -0.01 -7.30
CA CYS A 19 -13.20 -1.48 -7.37
C CYS A 19 -14.58 -2.11 -7.59
N VAL A 20 -15.64 -1.56 -6.97
CA VAL A 20 -17.02 -2.02 -7.18
C VAL A 20 -17.41 -1.86 -8.64
N LYS A 21 -17.13 -0.69 -9.24
CA LYS A 21 -17.43 -0.40 -10.65
C LYS A 21 -16.68 -1.33 -11.61
N ALA A 22 -15.41 -1.60 -11.35
CA ALA A 22 -14.60 -2.50 -12.17
C ALA A 22 -14.93 -4.00 -11.97
N GLY A 23 -15.64 -4.35 -10.89
CA GLY A 23 -15.91 -5.75 -10.54
C GLY A 23 -14.69 -6.52 -10.01
N THR A 24 -13.58 -5.84 -9.75
CA THR A 24 -12.30 -6.43 -9.32
C THR A 24 -11.46 -5.43 -8.50
N GLY A 25 -10.44 -5.92 -7.81
CA GLY A 25 -9.52 -5.11 -7.00
C GLY A 25 -9.42 -5.55 -5.53
N HIS A 26 -8.36 -5.11 -4.86
CA HIS A 26 -8.04 -5.52 -3.48
C HIS A 26 -8.42 -4.45 -2.45
N VAL A 27 -9.73 -4.23 -2.27
CA VAL A 27 -10.28 -3.15 -1.42
C VAL A 27 -9.74 -3.21 0.01
N THR A 28 -9.76 -4.37 0.65
CA THR A 28 -9.32 -4.50 2.05
C THR A 28 -7.82 -4.28 2.22
N SER A 29 -7.02 -4.68 1.22
CA SER A 29 -5.58 -4.42 1.19
C SER A 29 -5.26 -2.93 1.02
N CYS A 30 -6.13 -2.16 0.38
CA CYS A 30 -6.02 -0.70 0.31
C CYS A 30 -6.40 -0.05 1.64
N PHE A 31 -7.46 -0.55 2.28
CA PHE A 31 -8.00 0.06 3.50
C PHE A 31 -7.02 -0.03 4.67
N SER A 32 -6.26 -1.12 4.77
CA SER A 32 -5.26 -1.30 5.84
C SER A 32 -4.16 -0.23 5.81
N CYS A 33 -3.71 0.17 4.62
CA CYS A 33 -2.61 1.13 4.48
C CYS A 33 -3.04 2.56 4.14
N THR A 34 -4.33 2.88 4.19
CA THR A 34 -4.81 4.21 3.79
C THR A 34 -4.23 5.31 4.66
N GLU A 35 -4.33 5.19 5.98
CA GLU A 35 -3.84 6.22 6.91
C GLU A 35 -2.33 6.41 6.78
N ILE A 36 -1.57 5.32 6.55
CA ILE A 36 -0.13 5.36 6.28
C ILE A 36 0.15 6.18 5.02
N MET A 37 -0.52 5.85 3.91
CA MET A 37 -0.30 6.54 2.64
C MET A 37 -0.80 7.98 2.66
N VAL A 38 -1.87 8.29 3.41
CA VAL A 38 -2.33 9.68 3.61
C VAL A 38 -1.30 10.49 4.39
N ALA A 39 -0.74 9.93 5.48
CA ALA A 39 0.33 10.61 6.21
C ALA A 39 1.55 10.86 5.30
N LEU A 40 1.97 9.86 4.52
CA LEU A 40 3.11 10.00 3.60
C LEU A 40 2.87 11.08 2.54
N PHE A 41 1.79 10.98 1.75
CA PHE A 41 1.58 11.81 0.57
C PHE A 41 1.09 13.24 0.87
N TYR A 42 0.57 13.50 2.06
CA TYR A 42 -0.07 14.78 2.41
C TYR A 42 0.58 15.51 3.58
N ASP A 43 1.56 14.90 4.26
CA ASP A 43 2.22 15.54 5.42
C ASP A 43 3.72 15.22 5.56
N VAL A 44 4.13 13.95 5.38
CA VAL A 44 5.50 13.50 5.72
C VAL A 44 6.49 13.63 4.57
N MET A 45 6.14 13.16 3.37
CA MET A 45 7.06 13.17 2.22
C MET A 45 7.33 14.60 1.77
N LYS A 46 8.59 14.86 1.44
CA LYS A 46 9.06 16.11 0.86
C LYS A 46 9.14 15.98 -0.66
N GLU A 47 9.24 17.13 -1.32
CA GLU A 47 9.58 17.14 -2.74
C GLU A 47 10.91 16.41 -2.98
N GLY A 48 10.92 15.51 -3.97
CA GLY A 48 12.07 14.64 -4.29
C GLY A 48 12.14 13.32 -3.52
N ASP A 49 11.39 13.14 -2.43
CA ASP A 49 11.30 11.83 -1.77
C ASP A 49 10.66 10.79 -2.70
N HIS A 50 11.14 9.54 -2.57
CA HIS A 50 10.69 8.41 -3.38
C HIS A 50 9.66 7.55 -2.62
N PHE A 51 8.68 7.01 -3.33
CA PHE A 51 7.70 6.08 -2.78
C PHE A 51 7.50 4.84 -3.65
N LEU A 52 7.71 3.67 -3.04
CA LEU A 52 7.45 2.35 -3.62
C LEU A 52 6.32 1.65 -2.88
N LEU A 53 5.22 1.35 -3.56
CA LEU A 53 4.16 0.48 -3.06
C LEU A 53 4.43 -0.97 -3.46
N SER A 54 5.33 -1.64 -2.74
CA SER A 54 5.74 -3.02 -3.03
C SER A 54 4.59 -4.02 -2.90
N LYS A 55 3.68 -3.78 -1.94
CA LYS A 55 2.39 -4.48 -1.84
C LYS A 55 1.43 -4.04 -2.96
N GLY A 56 1.85 -4.27 -4.21
CA GLY A 56 1.29 -3.67 -5.41
C GLY A 56 -0.18 -3.97 -5.67
N GLN A 57 -0.75 -5.00 -5.04
CA GLN A 57 -2.18 -5.24 -5.05
C GLN A 57 -3.00 -4.08 -4.44
N ALA A 58 -2.41 -3.24 -3.59
CA ALA A 58 -3.02 -2.01 -3.08
C ALA A 58 -2.96 -0.83 -4.07
N SER A 59 -2.67 -1.08 -5.35
CA SER A 59 -2.63 -0.08 -6.42
C SER A 59 -3.86 0.83 -6.50
N PRO A 60 -5.12 0.38 -6.25
CA PRO A 60 -6.27 1.27 -6.34
C PRO A 60 -6.16 2.50 -5.43
N LEU A 61 -5.54 2.35 -4.25
CA LEU A 61 -5.31 3.46 -3.33
C LEU A 61 -4.27 4.43 -3.86
N LEU A 62 -3.17 3.94 -4.44
CA LEU A 62 -2.17 4.83 -5.04
C LEU A 62 -2.79 5.61 -6.20
N TYR A 63 -3.58 4.97 -7.07
CA TYR A 63 -4.28 5.67 -8.15
C TYR A 63 -5.27 6.71 -7.62
N ALA A 64 -6.02 6.40 -6.55
CA ALA A 64 -6.90 7.38 -5.91
C ALA A 64 -6.13 8.61 -5.39
N ILE A 65 -4.96 8.40 -4.78
CA ILE A 65 -4.08 9.49 -4.31
C ILE A 65 -3.51 10.30 -5.47
N LEU A 66 -3.01 9.64 -6.52
CA LEU A 66 -2.48 10.31 -7.71
C LEU A 66 -3.56 11.17 -8.38
N ALA A 67 -4.81 10.68 -8.44
CA ALA A 67 -5.93 11.43 -8.97
C ALA A 67 -6.32 12.61 -8.05
N ASP A 68 -6.36 12.42 -6.73
CA ASP A 68 -6.67 13.50 -5.76
C ASP A 68 -5.62 14.62 -5.79
N LYS A 69 -4.35 14.28 -6.04
CA LYS A 69 -3.25 15.24 -6.21
C LYS A 69 -3.18 15.85 -7.61
N GLY A 70 -4.04 15.44 -8.54
CA GLY A 70 -4.08 15.94 -9.91
C GLY A 70 -2.93 15.47 -10.81
N ILE A 71 -2.21 14.41 -10.42
CA ILE A 71 -1.12 13.81 -11.18
C ILE A 71 -1.67 12.97 -12.34
N ILE A 72 -2.79 12.28 -12.10
CA ILE A 72 -3.53 11.59 -13.16
C ILE A 72 -4.97 12.13 -13.25
N PRO A 73 -5.58 12.13 -14.44
CA PRO A 73 -6.99 12.45 -14.59
C PRO A 73 -7.91 11.58 -13.71
N ARG A 74 -8.91 12.20 -13.08
CA ARG A 74 -9.95 11.48 -12.30
C ARG A 74 -10.66 10.42 -13.15
N GLU A 75 -10.86 10.66 -14.43
CA GLU A 75 -11.48 9.72 -15.37
C GLU A 75 -10.70 8.40 -15.52
N ASP A 76 -9.40 8.39 -15.22
CA ASP A 76 -8.59 7.18 -15.33
C ASP A 76 -9.02 6.13 -14.30
N ILE A 77 -9.31 6.55 -13.06
CA ILE A 77 -9.80 5.62 -12.04
C ILE A 77 -11.26 5.22 -12.25
N ASP A 78 -12.07 6.07 -12.88
CA ASP A 78 -13.41 5.70 -13.31
C ASP A 78 -13.37 4.58 -14.37
N ASN A 79 -12.25 4.45 -15.09
CA ASN A 79 -11.99 3.41 -16.09
C ASN A 79 -11.00 2.35 -15.57
N PHE A 80 -10.85 2.19 -14.25
CA PHE A 80 -10.00 1.16 -13.65
C PHE A 80 -10.34 -0.23 -14.22
N CYS A 81 -9.30 -0.97 -14.64
CA CYS A 81 -9.38 -2.25 -15.36
C CYS A 81 -10.11 -2.24 -16.71
N HIS A 82 -10.50 -1.08 -17.21
CA HIS A 82 -11.08 -0.86 -18.54
C HIS A 82 -10.29 0.19 -19.38
N GLY A 83 -9.16 0.66 -18.84
CA GLY A 83 -8.23 1.60 -19.46
C GLY A 83 -6.79 1.25 -19.10
N LYS A 84 -5.94 2.26 -18.90
CA LYS A 84 -4.51 2.05 -18.58
C LYS A 84 -4.24 1.58 -17.16
N LEU A 85 -5.16 1.82 -16.21
CA LEU A 85 -4.99 1.42 -14.82
C LEU A 85 -5.43 -0.03 -14.62
N GLY A 86 -4.55 -0.89 -14.12
CA GLY A 86 -4.81 -2.30 -13.82
C GLY A 86 -4.66 -2.64 -12.34
N VAL A 87 -5.02 -3.88 -11.95
CA VAL A 87 -4.96 -4.35 -10.55
C VAL A 87 -3.55 -4.30 -9.96
N HIS A 88 -2.53 -4.53 -10.77
CA HIS A 88 -1.13 -4.39 -10.37
C HIS A 88 -0.57 -3.04 -10.81
N LEU A 89 0.46 -2.57 -10.11
CA LEU A 89 1.12 -1.30 -10.40
C LEU A 89 1.95 -1.39 -11.67
N ASP A 90 1.85 -0.36 -12.51
CA ASP A 90 2.60 -0.24 -13.76
C ASP A 90 3.39 1.08 -13.77
N PHE A 91 4.70 0.99 -14.04
CA PHE A 91 5.61 2.14 -14.14
C PHE A 91 5.23 3.14 -15.24
N ASN A 92 4.40 2.73 -16.21
CA ASN A 92 3.92 3.63 -17.27
C ASN A 92 2.89 4.65 -16.76
N ILE A 93 2.37 4.48 -15.53
CA ILE A 93 1.44 5.42 -14.91
C ILE A 93 2.22 6.54 -14.24
N GLU A 94 1.90 7.79 -14.57
CA GLU A 94 2.54 8.96 -13.98
C GLU A 94 2.42 8.96 -12.45
N GLY A 95 3.54 9.19 -11.76
CA GLY A 95 3.63 9.11 -10.30
C GLY A 95 3.83 7.69 -9.73
N VAL A 96 3.92 6.66 -10.58
CA VAL A 96 4.34 5.31 -10.20
C VAL A 96 5.81 5.09 -10.52
N GLU A 97 6.63 4.87 -9.50
CA GLU A 97 8.08 4.73 -9.68
C GLU A 97 8.53 3.34 -10.13
N CYS A 98 7.70 2.30 -9.94
CA CYS A 98 8.04 0.94 -10.34
C CYS A 98 6.79 0.07 -10.56
N THR A 99 6.93 -0.92 -11.45
CA THR A 99 5.94 -1.99 -11.63
C THR A 99 6.01 -2.97 -10.47
N PHE A 100 4.89 -3.18 -9.78
CA PHE A 100 4.78 -4.12 -8.66
C PHE A 100 3.60 -5.07 -8.83
N GLY A 101 3.80 -6.31 -8.38
CA GLY A 101 2.82 -7.40 -8.45
C GLY A 101 3.42 -8.73 -7.99
N SER A 102 4.73 -8.90 -8.21
CA SER A 102 5.53 -9.91 -7.52
C SER A 102 6.00 -9.35 -6.18
N LEU A 103 5.56 -9.96 -5.09
CA LEU A 103 6.00 -9.62 -3.74
C LEU A 103 7.52 -9.82 -3.58
N GLY A 104 8.11 -9.10 -2.63
CA GLY A 104 9.47 -9.31 -2.14
C GLY A 104 10.53 -8.46 -2.81
N ASN A 105 10.20 -7.73 -3.89
CA ASN A 105 11.20 -7.01 -4.69
C ASN A 105 11.37 -5.54 -4.29
N GLY A 106 10.36 -4.90 -3.68
CA GLY A 106 10.38 -3.46 -3.46
C GLY A 106 11.43 -2.98 -2.47
N VAL A 107 11.79 -3.77 -1.45
CA VAL A 107 12.85 -3.38 -0.51
C VAL A 107 14.22 -3.33 -1.21
N GLY A 108 14.52 -4.32 -2.05
CA GLY A 108 15.75 -4.35 -2.84
C GLY A 108 15.85 -3.21 -3.84
N ILE A 109 14.74 -2.90 -4.53
CA ILE A 109 14.66 -1.74 -5.44
C ILE A 109 14.83 -0.43 -4.67
N GLY A 110 14.14 -0.28 -3.52
CA GLY A 110 14.25 0.90 -2.67
C GLY A 110 15.65 1.13 -2.11
N ILE A 111 16.40 0.05 -1.83
CA ILE A 111 17.84 0.14 -1.50
C ILE A 111 18.62 0.77 -2.66
N GLY A 112 18.39 0.30 -3.88
CA GLY A 112 19.03 0.86 -5.08
C GLY A 112 18.74 2.35 -5.24
N MET A 113 17.49 2.76 -5.04
CA MET A 113 17.08 4.16 -5.12
C MET A 113 17.70 5.02 -4.02
N ALA A 114 17.66 4.55 -2.77
CA ALA A 114 18.28 5.25 -1.64
C ALA A 114 19.80 5.40 -1.78
N LEU A 115 20.47 4.47 -2.46
CA LEU A 115 21.90 4.57 -2.76
C LEU A 115 22.19 5.54 -3.90
N ALA A 116 21.30 5.64 -4.88
CA ALA A 116 21.42 6.53 -6.04
C ALA A 116 21.13 7.99 -5.69
N ASP A 117 20.16 8.22 -4.80
CA ASP A 117 19.81 9.55 -4.30
C ASP A 117 19.89 9.56 -2.77
N LYS A 118 21.01 10.09 -2.25
CA LYS A 118 21.27 10.17 -0.81
C LYS A 118 20.67 11.41 -0.14
N GLU A 119 20.23 12.38 -0.92
CA GLU A 119 19.67 13.64 -0.41
C GLU A 119 18.19 13.45 -0.05
N HIS A 120 17.49 12.55 -0.75
CA HIS A 120 16.09 12.25 -0.54
C HIS A 120 15.86 10.92 0.18
N THR A 121 14.70 10.81 0.82
CA THR A 121 14.26 9.61 1.52
C THR A 121 13.51 8.69 0.57
N THR A 122 13.84 7.40 0.58
CA THR A 122 13.08 6.37 -0.11
C THR A 122 12.18 5.63 0.87
N TYR A 123 10.86 5.73 0.65
CA TYR A 123 9.83 5.02 1.40
C TYR A 123 9.40 3.78 0.62
N VAL A 124 9.39 2.62 1.29
CA VAL A 124 8.90 1.36 0.73
C VAL A 124 7.79 0.83 1.62
N LEU A 125 6.57 0.76 1.11
CA LEU A 125 5.45 0.16 1.82
C LEU A 125 5.28 -1.30 1.38
N ILE A 126 5.45 -2.21 2.34
CA ILE A 126 5.28 -3.66 2.17
C ILE A 126 4.12 -4.17 3.02
N GLY A 127 3.57 -5.33 2.67
CA GLY A 127 2.63 -6.05 3.53
C GLY A 127 3.34 -7.03 4.47
N ASP A 128 2.76 -7.33 5.61
CA ASP A 128 3.21 -8.42 6.49
C ASP A 128 3.35 -9.79 5.79
N GLY A 129 2.45 -10.14 4.86
CA GLY A 129 2.59 -11.33 4.03
C GLY A 129 3.79 -11.31 3.08
N GLU A 130 4.20 -10.13 2.62
CA GLU A 130 5.40 -9.96 1.78
C GLU A 130 6.69 -10.23 2.56
N CYS A 131 6.67 -10.07 3.89
CA CYS A 131 7.81 -10.40 4.76
C CYS A 131 8.15 -11.90 4.81
N TYR A 132 7.36 -12.76 4.16
CA TYR A 132 7.68 -14.19 4.00
C TYR A 132 8.59 -14.46 2.80
N GLU A 133 8.82 -13.47 1.93
CA GLU A 133 9.76 -13.59 0.82
C GLU A 133 11.20 -13.45 1.32
N GLY A 134 12.06 -14.42 0.98
CA GLY A 134 13.47 -14.44 1.39
C GLY A 134 14.23 -13.18 0.96
N SER A 135 13.88 -12.61 -0.20
CA SER A 135 14.48 -11.39 -0.75
C SER A 135 14.29 -10.17 0.15
N VAL A 136 13.20 -10.10 0.93
CA VAL A 136 13.00 -9.01 1.90
C VAL A 136 14.08 -9.07 2.98
N TRP A 137 14.37 -10.27 3.50
CA TRP A 137 15.37 -10.46 4.54
C TRP A 137 16.79 -10.19 4.03
N GLU A 138 17.13 -10.68 2.84
CA GLU A 138 18.41 -10.38 2.20
C GLU A 138 18.61 -8.87 2.04
N ALA A 139 17.59 -8.16 1.55
CA ALA A 139 17.61 -6.71 1.39
C ALA A 139 17.75 -5.98 2.73
N LEU A 140 16.97 -6.35 3.76
CA LEU A 140 17.05 -5.73 5.09
C LEU A 140 18.41 -5.94 5.77
N ILE A 141 18.99 -7.14 5.63
CA ILE A 141 20.35 -7.44 6.10
C ILE A 141 21.37 -6.54 5.39
N PHE A 142 21.26 -6.42 4.07
CA PHE A 142 22.12 -5.53 3.29
C PHE A 142 22.00 -4.07 3.76
N ALA A 143 20.77 -3.54 3.88
CA ALA A 143 20.53 -2.17 4.33
C ALA A 143 21.14 -1.89 5.72
N LYS A 144 21.04 -2.85 6.64
CA LYS A 144 21.62 -2.77 7.98
C LYS A 144 23.15 -2.76 7.95
N ILE A 145 23.77 -3.68 7.21
CA ILE A 145 25.24 -3.78 7.10
C ILE A 145 25.82 -2.51 6.47
N HIS A 146 25.17 -1.98 5.45
CA HIS A 146 25.62 -0.79 4.72
C HIS A 146 25.13 0.54 5.32
N ASN A 147 24.37 0.50 6.42
CA ASN A 147 23.87 1.67 7.14
C ASN A 147 23.15 2.67 6.21
N ILE A 148 22.21 2.19 5.40
CA ILE A 148 21.47 3.00 4.42
C ILE A 148 20.41 3.83 5.16
N LYS A 149 20.76 5.06 5.57
CA LYS A 149 19.96 5.85 6.53
C LYS A 149 18.69 6.47 5.95
N ASN A 150 18.70 6.78 4.65
CA ASN A 150 17.61 7.41 3.92
C ASN A 150 16.60 6.40 3.35
N LEU A 151 16.70 5.12 3.71
CA LEU A 151 15.66 4.11 3.43
C LEU A 151 14.70 3.97 4.62
N LYS A 152 13.40 4.01 4.35
CA LYS A 152 12.32 3.73 5.30
C LYS A 152 11.44 2.61 4.75
N VAL A 153 11.49 1.45 5.38
CA VAL A 153 10.60 0.32 5.05
C VAL A 153 9.45 0.35 6.04
N ILE A 154 8.23 0.49 5.55
CA ILE A 154 7.01 0.52 6.36
C ILE A 154 6.27 -0.79 6.12
N VAL A 155 6.00 -1.53 7.18
CA VAL A 155 5.25 -2.78 7.14
C VAL A 155 3.82 -2.49 7.57
N ASP A 156 2.89 -2.68 6.65
CA ASP A 156 1.45 -2.73 6.93
C ASP A 156 1.13 -4.08 7.59
N TRP A 157 1.10 -4.09 8.93
CA TRP A 157 0.87 -5.27 9.76
C TRP A 157 -0.61 -5.41 10.11
N ASN A 158 -1.34 -6.14 9.27
CA ASN A 158 -2.79 -6.37 9.40
C ASN A 158 -3.12 -7.80 9.87
N GLY A 159 -2.11 -8.65 10.05
CA GLY A 159 -2.22 -10.01 10.56
C GLY A 159 -2.55 -11.06 9.50
N GLN A 160 -2.70 -10.70 8.22
CA GLN A 160 -3.36 -11.56 7.22
C GLN A 160 -2.70 -11.57 5.83
N MET A 161 -2.48 -12.77 5.31
CA MET A 161 -2.13 -13.03 3.92
C MET A 161 -3.38 -13.31 3.07
N ALA A 162 -3.21 -13.83 1.86
CA ALA A 162 -4.33 -14.29 1.02
C ALA A 162 -5.01 -15.55 1.58
N THR A 163 -4.25 -16.44 2.21
CA THR A 163 -4.70 -17.80 2.55
C THR A 163 -4.55 -18.17 4.02
N MET A 164 -3.86 -17.35 4.82
CA MET A 164 -3.62 -17.62 6.24
C MET A 164 -3.30 -16.33 6.99
N GLU A 165 -3.24 -16.42 8.32
CA GLU A 165 -2.76 -15.35 9.20
C GLU A 165 -1.23 -15.33 9.27
N THR A 166 -0.65 -14.17 9.56
CA THR A 166 0.79 -13.97 9.72
C THR A 166 1.23 -14.26 11.16
N SER A 167 2.47 -14.72 11.34
CA SER A 167 3.03 -15.05 12.65
C SER A 167 3.65 -13.83 13.33
N LEU A 168 3.38 -13.65 14.63
CA LEU A 168 4.02 -12.63 15.46
C LEU A 168 5.55 -12.81 15.55
N VAL A 169 6.07 -14.03 15.34
CA VAL A 169 7.52 -14.27 15.31
C VAL A 169 8.19 -13.48 14.18
N VAL A 170 7.53 -13.37 13.03
CA VAL A 170 8.03 -12.54 11.91
C VAL A 170 8.07 -11.07 12.32
N LYS A 171 7.05 -10.58 13.04
CA LYS A 171 7.00 -9.20 13.56
C LYS A 171 8.18 -8.90 14.48
N GLU A 172 8.42 -9.79 15.43
CA GLU A 172 9.51 -9.66 16.42
C GLU A 172 10.87 -9.62 15.75
N LEU A 173 11.09 -10.44 14.72
CA LEU A 173 12.35 -10.44 13.96
C LEU A 173 12.56 -9.13 13.19
N LEU A 174 11.50 -8.57 12.61
CA LEU A 174 11.55 -7.30 11.88
C LEU A 174 11.99 -6.12 12.77
N CYS A 175 11.63 -6.13 14.06
CA CYS A 175 12.06 -5.11 15.02
C CYS A 175 13.59 -5.00 15.18
N SER A 176 14.35 -6.00 14.72
CA SER A 176 15.82 -5.98 14.75
C SER A 176 16.46 -5.12 13.65
N PHE A 177 15.68 -4.61 12.69
CA PHE A 177 16.14 -3.82 11.56
C PHE A 177 15.81 -2.33 11.76
N PRO A 178 16.83 -1.44 11.80
CA PRO A 178 16.63 -0.03 12.14
C PRO A 178 15.88 0.78 11.07
N ASN A 179 15.79 0.27 9.84
CA ASN A 179 15.09 0.91 8.74
C ASN A 179 13.60 0.55 8.68
N VAL A 180 13.15 -0.37 9.54
CA VAL A 180 11.78 -0.90 9.50
C VAL A 180 10.89 -0.18 10.52
N LEU A 181 9.75 0.29 10.04
CA LEU A 181 8.64 0.80 10.83
C LEU A 181 7.48 -0.18 10.66
N ILE A 182 6.93 -0.68 11.77
CA ILE A 182 5.82 -1.63 11.73
C ILE A 182 4.58 -0.90 12.23
N GLU A 183 3.56 -0.81 11.37
CA GLU A 183 2.29 -0.17 11.69
C GLU A 183 1.22 -1.25 11.83
N ASP A 184 0.60 -1.33 13.01
CA ASP A 184 -0.55 -2.21 13.24
C ASP A 184 -1.80 -1.62 12.60
N THR A 185 -2.42 -2.38 11.70
CA THR A 185 -3.56 -1.92 10.90
C THR A 185 -4.69 -2.94 10.87
N THR A 186 -5.80 -2.61 10.21
CA THR A 186 -6.96 -3.49 10.05
C THR A 186 -7.29 -3.67 8.57
N LYS A 187 -7.46 -4.91 8.14
CA LYS A 187 -7.68 -5.27 6.74
C LYS A 187 -9.15 -5.11 6.32
N GLY A 188 -9.57 -3.88 6.02
CA GLY A 188 -10.94 -3.59 5.57
C GLY A 188 -11.81 -2.94 6.65
N THR A 189 -13.13 -3.01 6.46
CA THR A 189 -14.13 -2.52 7.43
C THR A 189 -14.44 -3.60 8.48
N PRO A 190 -15.16 -3.29 9.59
CA PRO A 190 -15.51 -4.29 10.61
C PRO A 190 -16.20 -5.55 10.06
N GLY A 191 -17.06 -5.44 9.05
CA GLY A 191 -17.71 -6.60 8.41
C GLY A 191 -16.79 -7.42 7.49
N MET A 192 -15.58 -6.92 7.21
CA MET A 192 -14.61 -7.54 6.31
C MET A 192 -13.33 -8.01 7.01
N SER A 193 -12.97 -7.38 8.14
CA SER A 193 -11.62 -7.44 8.71
C SER A 193 -11.17 -8.83 9.13
N ASP A 194 -12.07 -9.71 9.56
CA ASP A 194 -11.71 -11.05 10.04
C ASP A 194 -12.00 -12.14 8.98
N ASN A 195 -11.93 -11.78 7.69
CA ASN A 195 -12.26 -12.71 6.62
C ASN A 195 -11.32 -12.59 5.41
N LEU A 196 -10.43 -13.58 5.31
CA LEU A 196 -9.42 -13.71 4.25
C LEU A 196 -10.00 -13.67 2.83
N LYS A 197 -11.28 -14.05 2.63
CA LYS A 197 -11.93 -14.02 1.32
C LYS A 197 -11.87 -12.63 0.67
N TRP A 198 -11.86 -11.57 1.49
CA TRP A 198 -11.88 -10.18 1.00
C TRP A 198 -10.52 -9.66 0.54
N HIS A 199 -9.46 -10.47 0.63
CA HIS A 199 -8.11 -10.01 0.25
C HIS A 199 -8.02 -9.55 -1.21
N GLY A 200 -8.67 -10.28 -2.13
CA GLY A 200 -8.63 -10.03 -3.57
C GLY A 200 -10.00 -10.00 -4.25
N ILE A 201 -11.07 -9.77 -3.48
CA ILE A 201 -12.43 -9.69 -3.99
C ILE A 201 -12.96 -8.28 -3.75
N ALA A 202 -13.40 -7.62 -4.83
CA ALA A 202 -14.19 -6.41 -4.73
C ALA A 202 -15.61 -6.77 -4.25
N PRO A 203 -16.14 -6.13 -3.19
CA PRO A 203 -17.50 -6.38 -2.74
C PRO A 203 -18.51 -5.98 -3.82
N GLN A 204 -19.65 -6.66 -3.86
CA GLN A 204 -20.70 -6.42 -4.84
C GLN A 204 -22.07 -6.39 -4.17
N GLY A 205 -23.03 -5.70 -4.78
CA GLY A 205 -24.41 -5.63 -4.29
C GLY A 205 -24.50 -5.23 -2.82
N GLU A 206 -25.11 -6.09 -2.01
CA GLU A 206 -25.35 -5.85 -0.58
C GLU A 206 -24.06 -5.72 0.23
N ASP A 207 -23.01 -6.47 -0.11
CA ASP A 207 -21.72 -6.38 0.59
C ASP A 207 -21.05 -5.02 0.33
N ALA A 208 -21.18 -4.48 -0.89
CA ALA A 208 -20.67 -3.15 -1.23
C ALA A 208 -21.44 -2.05 -0.47
N ARG A 209 -22.77 -2.18 -0.38
CA ARG A 209 -23.62 -1.25 0.40
C ARG A 209 -23.22 -1.23 1.87
N LYS A 210 -23.07 -2.40 2.49
CA LYS A 210 -22.63 -2.53 3.90
C LYS A 210 -21.25 -1.92 4.12
N ALA A 211 -20.29 -2.21 3.25
CA ALA A 211 -18.95 -1.60 3.35
C ALA A 211 -19.02 -0.07 3.30
N LYS A 212 -19.83 0.49 2.40
CA LYS A 212 -20.05 1.93 2.26
C LYS A 212 -20.70 2.53 3.52
N GLU A 213 -21.64 1.83 4.15
CA GLU A 213 -22.28 2.26 5.40
C GLU A 213 -21.30 2.25 6.56
N GLU A 214 -20.52 1.18 6.72
CA GLU A 214 -19.49 1.06 7.77
C GLU A 214 -18.38 2.10 7.63
N LEU A 215 -18.00 2.47 6.40
CA LEU A 215 -17.06 3.56 6.13
C LEU A 215 -17.62 4.93 6.52
N ASN A 216 -18.94 5.10 6.44
CA ASN A 216 -19.58 6.40 6.53
C ASN A 216 -20.26 6.69 7.87
N GLY A 217 -20.61 5.67 8.64
CA GLY A 217 -21.00 5.77 10.06
C GLY A 217 -19.85 6.16 10.97
#